data_AF-A0A370DUF0-F1
#
_entry.id   AF-A0A370DUF0-F1
#
_cell.length_a   1.000
_cell.length_b   1.000
_cell.length_c   1.000
_cell.angle_alpha   90.00
_cell.angle_beta   90.00
_cell.angle_gamma   90.00
#
_symmetry.space_group_name_H-M   'P 1'
#
loop_
_entity.id
_entity.type
_entity.pdbx_description
1 polymer ?
#
loop_
_entity_poly.entity_id
_entity_poly.type
_entity_poly.pdbx_seq_one_letter_code
_entity_poly.pdbx_strand_id
1 'polypeptide(L)'
;MSYLTRIARPLPLRPQAKLIVPTNCIGHGACKTACPFDAITLVFGTERRGVDIPVLKPNFETTMPDIFIAGELGGMGLIRNAIEQGYKALDALMEGRNPQHAHDYDIIIVGAGPAGFSAALRAHELGLNYLVVEQDSLGGTVFQFPRGKLVMTAPVELPIVGKVKFTETTKEELLEFWSQVEKETGIHINYQEKVENIEPNGKTGYRITTSKGEYNTLKVLLAIGRRGTPRKLGVPGEEQSKVVYRLIDPGQYRGEHVLVVGGGDSALEAATSIAEQPGTTVTLSYRSGSFSRAKKKNRQKVETADENGTLQVLMNSNIKSFTEKHVTIEQQKDLIEIPNDAAIVCAGGILPTGFLKQIGVEVDTKHGTA
;
A
#
# COMPACT_ATOMS: atom_id res chain seq x y z
N MET A 1 5.58 -5.54 -1.47
CA MET A 1 6.56 -4.45 -1.29
C MET A 1 7.47 -4.81 -0.11
N SER A 2 8.68 -5.31 -0.38
CA SER A 2 9.70 -5.58 0.64
C SER A 2 10.63 -4.37 0.73
N TYR A 3 10.26 -3.38 1.54
CA TYR A 3 11.08 -2.16 1.75
C TYR A 3 12.12 -2.28 2.86
N LEU A 4 12.24 -3.46 3.45
CA LEU A 4 13.26 -3.78 4.42
C LEU A 4 14.41 -4.46 3.71
N THR A 5 15.32 -3.65 3.17
CA THR A 5 16.63 -4.16 2.76
C THR A 5 17.41 -4.42 4.05
N ARG A 6 18.10 -5.55 4.12
CA ARG A 6 18.88 -5.95 5.29
C ARG A 6 20.32 -5.53 5.04
N ILE A 7 20.95 -4.79 5.93
CA ILE A 7 22.41 -4.66 5.87
C ILE A 7 23.02 -4.97 7.24
N ALA A 8 24.17 -5.65 7.16
CA ALA A 8 25.00 -6.05 8.27
C ALA A 8 25.92 -4.89 8.64
N ARG A 9 25.83 -4.41 9.87
CA ARG A 9 26.68 -3.31 10.33
C ARG A 9 28.16 -3.73 10.30
N PRO A 10 29.09 -2.86 9.87
CA PRO A 10 30.51 -3.15 9.94
C PRO A 10 31.02 -2.99 11.39
N LEU A 11 31.40 -4.10 12.02
CA LEU A 11 32.38 -4.10 13.11
C LEU A 11 33.71 -4.56 12.49
N PRO A 12 34.84 -3.84 12.73
CA PRO A 12 36.09 -4.03 11.98
C PRO A 12 36.76 -5.41 12.15
N LEU A 13 36.24 -6.28 13.02
CA LEU A 13 36.84 -7.57 13.36
C LEU A 13 35.88 -8.78 13.19
N ARG A 14 34.69 -8.62 12.60
CA ARG A 14 33.74 -9.73 12.41
C ARG A 14 33.52 -10.05 10.92
N PRO A 15 33.41 -11.34 10.53
CA PRO A 15 33.08 -11.72 9.16
C PRO A 15 31.75 -11.09 8.72
N GLN A 16 31.74 -10.51 7.52
CA GLN A 16 30.61 -9.78 6.97
C GLN A 16 29.44 -10.72 6.67
N ALA A 17 28.26 -10.46 7.23
CA ALA A 17 27.06 -11.20 6.85
C ALA A 17 26.62 -10.78 5.44
N LYS A 18 26.57 -11.75 4.51
CA LYS A 18 26.20 -11.54 3.11
C LYS A 18 24.73 -11.89 2.88
N LEU A 19 24.01 -11.04 2.16
CA LEU A 19 22.66 -11.38 1.68
C LEU A 19 22.75 -12.38 0.53
N ILE A 20 22.14 -13.55 0.71
CA ILE A 20 22.09 -14.58 -0.34
C ILE A 20 20.87 -14.38 -1.26
N VAL A 21 19.69 -14.07 -0.71
CA VAL A 21 18.45 -13.87 -1.48
C VAL A 21 17.54 -12.79 -0.87
N PRO A 22 17.90 -11.49 -0.97
CA PRO A 22 17.12 -10.40 -0.35
C PRO A 22 15.70 -10.27 -0.91
N THR A 23 15.46 -10.72 -2.15
CA THR A 23 14.13 -10.70 -2.79
C THR A 23 13.11 -11.67 -2.15
N ASN A 24 13.57 -12.63 -1.34
CA ASN A 24 12.71 -13.51 -0.55
C ASN A 24 12.28 -12.88 0.79
N CYS A 25 12.84 -11.72 1.16
CA CYS A 25 12.45 -11.04 2.38
C CYS A 25 10.98 -10.60 2.29
N ILE A 26 10.14 -11.10 3.20
CA ILE A 26 8.73 -10.68 3.31
C ILE A 26 8.53 -9.53 4.32
N GLY A 27 9.60 -9.01 4.92
CA GLY A 27 9.54 -7.84 5.79
C GLY A 27 8.94 -8.06 7.19
N HIS A 28 8.81 -9.31 7.65
CA HIS A 28 8.26 -9.63 8.98
C HIS A 28 9.21 -9.39 10.17
N GLY A 29 10.50 -9.15 9.91
CA GLY A 29 11.45 -8.78 10.94
C GLY A 29 11.88 -9.89 11.92
N ALA A 30 11.26 -11.08 11.94
CA ALA A 30 11.65 -12.11 12.91
C ALA A 30 13.09 -12.60 12.74
N CYS A 31 13.68 -12.46 11.55
CA CYS A 31 15.11 -12.68 11.35
C CYS A 31 15.99 -11.74 12.19
N LYS A 32 15.57 -10.47 12.36
CA LYS A 32 16.27 -9.49 13.20
C LYS A 32 16.11 -9.88 14.66
N THR A 33 14.88 -10.18 15.09
CA THR A 33 14.56 -10.58 16.47
C THR A 33 15.29 -11.86 16.88
N ALA A 34 15.39 -12.84 15.98
CA ALA A 34 16.06 -14.11 16.24
C ALA A 34 17.58 -14.04 16.07
N CYS A 35 18.15 -12.90 15.69
CA CYS A 35 19.58 -12.79 15.44
C CYS A 35 20.34 -12.67 16.78
N PRO A 36 21.12 -13.69 17.19
CA PRO A 36 21.77 -13.68 18.50
C PRO A 36 22.93 -12.68 18.62
N PHE A 37 23.33 -12.06 17.51
CA PHE A 37 24.49 -11.15 17.44
C PHE A 37 24.16 -9.80 16.81
N ASP A 38 22.87 -9.45 16.67
CA ASP A 38 22.41 -8.19 16.04
C ASP A 38 23.01 -7.94 14.64
N ALA A 39 23.33 -9.00 13.91
CA ALA A 39 23.95 -8.93 12.59
C ALA A 39 22.98 -8.46 11.49
N ILE A 40 21.68 -8.30 11.80
CA ILE A 40 20.65 -7.90 10.84
C ILE A 40 20.07 -6.55 11.25
N THR A 41 20.39 -5.52 10.49
CA THR A 41 19.68 -4.23 10.57
C THR A 41 18.63 -4.18 9.47
N LEU A 42 17.41 -3.81 9.84
CA LEU A 42 16.34 -3.51 8.90
C LEU A 42 16.46 -2.04 8.52
N VAL A 43 16.76 -1.76 7.26
CA VAL A 43 16.85 -0.40 6.74
C VAL A 43 15.75 -0.15 5.70
N PHE A 44 15.38 1.11 5.56
CA PHE A 44 14.42 1.55 4.55
C PHE A 44 15.14 1.92 3.26
N GLY A 45 14.70 1.35 2.14
CA GLY A 45 15.27 1.66 0.83
C GLY A 45 16.61 0.99 0.56
N THR A 46 17.38 1.57 -0.36
CA THR A 46 18.76 1.18 -0.70
C THR A 46 19.68 2.39 -0.55
N GLU A 47 21.00 2.21 -0.65
CA GLU A 47 21.97 3.33 -0.61
C GLU A 47 21.60 4.43 -1.62
N ARG A 48 21.28 4.01 -2.85
CA ARG A 48 21.00 4.93 -3.97
C ARG A 48 19.54 5.40 -4.03
N ARG A 49 18.62 4.69 -3.39
CA ARG A 49 17.18 4.99 -3.45
C ARG A 49 16.62 5.11 -2.05
N GLY A 50 16.42 6.35 -1.63
CA GLY A 50 15.73 6.66 -0.40
C GLY A 50 14.24 6.32 -0.45
N VAL A 51 13.66 6.22 0.73
CA VAL A 51 12.23 6.04 0.97
C VAL A 51 11.79 7.17 1.88
N ASP A 52 10.81 7.94 1.42
CA ASP A 52 10.22 9.01 2.21
C ASP A 52 9.38 8.41 3.36
N ILE A 53 9.65 8.80 4.60
CA ILE A 53 8.97 8.31 5.80
C ILE A 53 8.66 9.52 6.68
N PRO A 54 7.44 9.63 7.24
CA PRO A 54 7.16 10.66 8.22
C PRO A 54 8.12 10.54 9.42
N VAL A 55 8.52 11.68 9.97
CA VAL A 55 9.27 11.73 11.22
C VAL A 55 8.30 11.44 12.36
N LEU A 56 8.51 10.34 13.07
CA LEU A 56 7.66 9.88 14.17
C LEU A 56 8.45 9.75 15.47
N LYS A 57 7.84 10.12 16.58
CA LYS A 57 8.28 9.76 17.92
C LYS A 57 8.06 8.25 18.15
N PRO A 58 8.72 7.63 19.16
CA PRO A 58 8.54 6.20 19.47
C PRO A 58 7.08 5.79 19.76
N ASN A 59 6.25 6.73 20.19
CA ASN A 59 4.83 6.57 20.47
C ASN A 59 3.92 6.83 19.25
N PHE A 60 4.46 6.87 18.03
CA PHE A 60 3.74 7.09 16.77
C PHE A 60 3.25 8.53 16.50
N GLU A 61 3.48 9.46 17.42
CA GLU A 61 3.16 10.88 17.22
C GLU A 61 4.06 11.50 16.14
N THR A 62 3.45 12.33 15.28
CA THR A 62 4.18 13.05 14.23
C THR A 62 4.87 14.31 14.80
N THR A 63 5.47 15.11 13.92
CA THR A 63 5.95 16.46 14.27
C THR A 63 4.81 17.44 14.55
N MET A 64 3.60 17.11 14.13
CA MET A 64 2.39 17.83 14.51
C MET A 64 1.83 17.22 15.81
N PRO A 65 1.62 18.03 16.87
CA PRO A 65 1.04 17.55 18.12
C PRO A 65 -0.29 16.85 17.89
N ASP A 66 -0.62 15.82 18.67
CA ASP A 66 -1.94 15.15 18.62
C ASP A 66 -2.34 14.53 17.25
N ILE A 67 -1.42 14.51 16.28
CA ILE A 67 -1.53 13.77 15.02
C ILE A 67 -0.58 12.58 15.08
N PHE A 68 -1.13 11.37 14.97
CA PHE A 68 -0.41 10.11 15.02
C PHE A 68 -0.48 9.39 13.67
N ILE A 69 0.52 8.57 13.36
CA ILE A 69 0.57 7.75 12.13
C ILE A 69 0.74 6.28 12.49
N ALA A 70 -0.10 5.42 11.93
CA ALA A 70 -0.02 3.97 12.09
C ALA A 70 -0.01 3.22 10.76
N GLY A 71 0.51 1.99 10.79
CA GLY A 71 0.47 1.05 9.68
C GLY A 71 1.62 1.21 8.70
N GLU A 72 1.36 0.92 7.42
CA GLU A 72 2.40 0.89 6.38
C GLU A 72 3.14 2.23 6.27
N LEU A 73 2.47 3.34 6.58
CA LEU A 73 3.02 4.69 6.50
C LEU A 73 4.24 4.88 7.43
N GLY A 74 4.24 4.24 8.60
CA GLY A 74 5.39 4.15 9.52
C GLY A 74 6.49 3.17 9.10
N GLY A 75 6.35 2.52 7.93
CA GLY A 75 7.41 1.74 7.27
C GLY A 75 7.26 0.22 7.35
N MET A 76 6.30 -0.33 8.09
CA MET A 76 6.15 -1.79 8.26
C MET A 76 4.86 -2.31 7.59
N GLY A 77 4.96 -2.69 6.31
CA GLY A 77 3.82 -3.06 5.45
C GLY A 77 3.25 -4.48 5.60
N LEU A 78 3.16 -5.02 6.81
CA LEU A 78 2.45 -6.29 7.06
C LEU A 78 1.12 -6.05 7.74
N ILE A 79 0.11 -6.86 7.40
CA ILE A 79 -1.23 -6.79 7.99
C ILE A 79 -1.15 -6.89 9.53
N ARG A 80 -0.44 -7.89 10.05
CA ARG A 80 -0.18 -8.02 11.50
C ARG A 80 0.42 -6.75 12.10
N ASN A 81 1.48 -6.22 11.50
CA ASN A 81 2.16 -5.03 12.03
C ASN A 81 1.25 -3.79 11.97
N ALA A 82 0.44 -3.68 10.92
CA ALA A 82 -0.51 -2.60 10.77
C ALA A 82 -1.59 -2.66 11.87
N ILE A 83 -2.16 -3.84 12.12
CA ILE A 83 -3.11 -4.06 13.20
C ILE A 83 -2.49 -3.72 14.56
N GLU A 84 -1.28 -4.24 14.84
CA GLU A 84 -0.59 -3.99 16.11
C GLU A 84 -0.28 -2.50 16.32
N GLN A 85 0.14 -1.80 15.28
CA GLN A 85 0.39 -0.36 15.36
C GLN A 85 -0.90 0.45 15.51
N GLY A 86 -2.00 0.01 14.90
CA GLY A 86 -3.29 0.69 14.96
C GLY A 86 -3.75 0.93 16.39
N TYR A 87 -3.91 -0.14 17.18
CA TYR A 87 -4.36 -0.01 18.57
C TYR A 87 -3.29 0.63 19.47
N LYS A 88 -1.99 0.35 19.26
CA LYS A 88 -0.91 0.95 20.08
C LYS A 88 -0.80 2.46 19.87
N ALA A 89 -0.95 2.93 18.63
CA ALA A 89 -0.96 4.36 18.33
C ALA A 89 -2.18 5.04 18.96
N LEU A 90 -3.35 4.37 18.96
CA LEU A 90 -4.53 4.87 19.65
C LEU A 90 -4.32 4.95 21.17
N ASP A 91 -3.78 3.90 21.81
CA ASP A 91 -3.47 3.89 23.24
C ASP A 91 -2.54 5.04 23.61
N ALA A 92 -1.44 5.21 22.87
CA ALA A 92 -0.49 6.30 23.09
C ALA A 92 -1.10 7.69 22.89
N LEU A 93 -1.99 7.83 21.90
CA LEU A 93 -2.72 9.08 21.64
C LEU A 93 -3.69 9.42 22.80
N MET A 94 -4.15 8.42 23.55
CA MET A 94 -5.05 8.60 24.70
C MET A 94 -4.35 8.74 26.05
N GLU A 95 -3.08 8.36 26.17
CA GLU A 95 -2.24 8.67 27.34
C GLU A 95 -2.01 10.19 27.52
N GLY A 96 -2.09 10.97 26.42
CA GLY A 96 -2.05 12.43 26.46
C GLY A 96 -3.42 13.05 26.74
N ARG A 97 -3.51 14.02 27.67
CA ARG A 97 -4.66 14.90 28.03
C ARG A 97 -6.09 14.38 27.74
N ASN A 98 -6.89 14.30 28.80
CA ASN A 98 -8.33 14.06 28.73
C ASN A 98 -9.02 15.07 27.81
N PRO A 99 -9.88 14.62 26.87
CA PRO A 99 -10.66 15.52 26.04
C PRO A 99 -11.59 16.36 26.92
N GLN A 100 -11.46 17.68 26.86
CA GLN A 100 -12.55 18.58 27.24
C GLN A 100 -13.57 18.55 26.10
N HIS A 101 -14.85 18.33 26.41
CA HIS A 101 -15.99 18.10 25.49
C HIS A 101 -16.35 19.27 24.54
N ALA A 102 -15.36 19.99 24.00
CA ALA A 102 -15.55 21.14 23.13
C ALA A 102 -15.58 20.79 21.62
N HIS A 103 -15.46 19.50 21.26
CA HIS A 103 -15.36 19.04 19.87
C HIS A 103 -16.37 17.94 19.55
N ASP A 104 -16.70 17.83 18.26
CA ASP A 104 -17.66 16.84 17.74
C ASP A 104 -17.16 15.40 17.96
N TYR A 105 -15.84 15.19 17.94
CA TYR A 105 -15.18 13.91 18.17
C TYR A 105 -13.92 14.06 19.04
N ASP A 106 -13.63 13.06 19.85
CA ASP A 106 -12.38 12.92 20.59
C ASP A 106 -11.23 12.60 19.63
N ILE A 107 -11.50 11.77 18.62
CA ILE A 107 -10.54 11.33 17.61
C ILE A 107 -11.21 11.10 16.25
N ILE A 108 -10.52 11.50 15.19
CA ILE A 108 -10.83 11.08 13.82
C ILE A 108 -9.74 10.14 13.32
N ILE A 109 -10.15 8.95 12.87
CA ILE A 109 -9.29 7.91 12.28
C ILE A 109 -9.44 7.98 10.76
N VAL A 110 -8.33 8.22 10.06
CA VAL A 110 -8.32 8.38 8.60
C VAL A 110 -7.79 7.12 7.93
N GLY A 111 -8.69 6.39 7.29
CA GLY A 111 -8.45 5.14 6.57
C GLY A 111 -8.94 3.91 7.34
N ALA A 112 -9.64 3.01 6.67
CA ALA A 112 -10.16 1.73 7.18
C ALA A 112 -9.36 0.52 6.65
N GLY A 113 -8.05 0.69 6.45
CA GLY A 113 -7.13 -0.43 6.31
C GLY A 113 -6.92 -1.18 7.63
N PRO A 114 -6.10 -2.24 7.67
CA PRO A 114 -5.91 -3.05 8.88
C PRO A 114 -5.48 -2.25 10.13
N ALA A 115 -4.70 -1.17 9.95
CA ALA A 115 -4.31 -0.30 11.06
C ALA A 115 -5.49 0.54 11.59
N GLY A 116 -6.23 1.20 10.69
CA GLY A 116 -7.34 2.07 11.10
C GLY A 116 -8.53 1.28 11.63
N PHE A 117 -8.80 0.10 11.08
CA PHE A 117 -9.83 -0.78 11.61
C PHE A 117 -9.49 -1.28 13.02
N SER A 118 -8.23 -1.69 13.24
CA SER A 118 -7.73 -2.05 14.58
C SER A 118 -7.85 -0.89 15.57
N ALA A 119 -7.50 0.33 15.14
CA ALA A 119 -7.66 1.52 15.97
C ALA A 119 -9.13 1.85 16.25
N ALA A 120 -10.03 1.66 15.29
CA ALA A 120 -11.46 1.87 15.46
C ALA A 120 -12.06 0.89 16.48
N LEU A 121 -11.69 -0.39 16.42
CA LEU A 121 -12.06 -1.38 17.42
C LEU A 121 -11.58 -0.98 18.81
N ARG A 122 -10.34 -0.50 18.93
CA ARG A 122 -9.80 -0.04 20.20
C ARG A 122 -10.49 1.23 20.71
N ALA A 123 -10.81 2.17 19.84
CA ALA A 123 -11.55 3.39 20.20
C ALA A 123 -12.96 3.06 20.70
N HIS A 124 -13.61 2.09 20.06
CA HIS A 124 -14.88 1.55 20.48
C HIS A 124 -14.81 0.85 21.84
N GLU A 125 -13.80 0.01 22.06
CA GLU A 125 -13.55 -0.67 23.33
C GLU A 125 -13.34 0.30 24.50
N LEU A 126 -12.72 1.45 24.23
CA LEU A 126 -12.50 2.52 25.21
C LEU A 126 -13.71 3.46 25.39
N GLY A 127 -14.79 3.29 24.62
CA GLY A 127 -15.98 4.13 24.69
C GLY A 127 -15.76 5.58 24.24
N LEU A 128 -14.80 5.81 23.34
CA LEU A 128 -14.50 7.15 22.81
C LEU A 128 -15.60 7.62 21.85
N ASN A 129 -15.77 8.94 21.73
CA ASN A 129 -16.54 9.51 20.64
C ASN A 129 -15.63 9.68 19.42
N TYR A 130 -15.68 8.74 18.48
CA TYR A 130 -14.77 8.71 17.33
C TYR A 130 -15.50 8.66 15.98
N LEU A 131 -14.80 9.09 14.94
CA LEU A 131 -15.23 8.95 13.55
C LEU A 131 -14.13 8.26 12.73
N VAL A 132 -14.52 7.30 11.90
CA VAL A 132 -13.63 6.68 10.91
C VAL A 132 -14.05 7.12 9.52
N VAL A 133 -13.11 7.64 8.74
CA VAL A 133 -13.34 8.06 7.35
C VAL A 133 -12.49 7.22 6.39
N GLU A 134 -13.12 6.64 5.36
CA GLU A 134 -12.46 5.81 4.35
C GLU A 134 -12.87 6.26 2.95
N GLN A 135 -11.87 6.52 2.10
CA GLN A 135 -12.10 7.00 0.73
C GLN A 135 -12.74 5.95 -0.18
N ASP A 136 -12.61 4.66 0.13
CA ASP A 136 -13.11 3.57 -0.70
C ASP A 136 -13.94 2.57 0.12
N SER A 137 -13.34 1.43 0.49
CA SER A 137 -13.97 0.31 1.18
C SER A 137 -13.03 -0.29 2.22
N LEU A 138 -13.58 -1.15 3.08
CA LEU A 138 -12.86 -1.82 4.15
C LEU A 138 -11.66 -2.65 3.64
N GLY A 139 -10.57 -2.66 4.40
CA GLY A 139 -9.39 -3.49 4.13
C GLY A 139 -8.27 -2.79 3.36
N GLY A 140 -8.47 -1.54 2.93
CA GLY A 140 -7.43 -0.68 2.35
C GLY A 140 -6.70 -1.34 1.17
N THR A 141 -5.38 -1.50 1.26
CA THR A 141 -4.58 -2.13 0.18
C THR A 141 -5.05 -3.55 -0.17
N VAL A 142 -5.57 -4.32 0.79
CA VAL A 142 -6.06 -5.69 0.53
C VAL A 142 -7.27 -5.66 -0.40
N PHE A 143 -8.20 -4.70 -0.21
CA PHE A 143 -9.36 -4.52 -1.09
C PHE A 143 -8.98 -4.29 -2.56
N GLN A 144 -7.78 -3.76 -2.80
CA GLN A 144 -7.28 -3.45 -4.14
C GLN A 144 -6.60 -4.64 -4.84
N PHE A 145 -6.44 -5.77 -4.18
CA PHE A 145 -5.85 -6.96 -4.79
C PHE A 145 -6.77 -7.58 -5.85
N PRO A 146 -6.21 -8.26 -6.87
CA PRO A 146 -7.01 -9.05 -7.80
C PRO A 146 -7.82 -10.13 -7.09
N ARG A 147 -8.91 -10.56 -7.71
CA ARG A 147 -9.78 -11.63 -7.23
C ARG A 147 -8.99 -12.92 -7.05
N GLY A 148 -9.23 -13.60 -5.92
CA GLY A 148 -8.58 -14.87 -5.60
C GLY A 148 -7.09 -14.74 -5.22
N LYS A 149 -6.59 -13.50 -5.04
CA LYS A 149 -5.22 -13.29 -4.58
C LYS A 149 -5.02 -13.90 -3.19
N LEU A 150 -4.02 -14.78 -3.08
CA LEU A 150 -3.57 -15.28 -1.78
C LEU A 150 -2.91 -14.16 -0.97
N VAL A 151 -3.36 -14.03 0.27
CA VAL A 151 -2.88 -13.10 1.27
C VAL A 151 -2.23 -13.90 2.38
N MET A 152 -0.97 -13.59 2.65
CA MET A 152 -0.23 -14.19 3.76
C MET A 152 -0.18 -13.19 4.90
N THR A 153 -0.46 -13.66 6.11
CA THR A 153 -0.30 -12.89 7.34
C THR A 153 0.13 -13.81 8.48
N ALA A 154 0.25 -13.27 9.67
CA ALA A 154 0.54 -14.04 10.87
C ALA A 154 -0.59 -13.85 11.88
N PRO A 155 -0.73 -14.78 12.85
CA PRO A 155 -1.68 -14.61 13.94
C PRO A 155 -1.50 -13.26 14.62
N VAL A 156 -2.63 -12.63 14.96
CA VAL A 156 -2.67 -11.26 15.48
C VAL A 156 -3.78 -11.15 16.52
N GLU A 157 -3.59 -10.25 17.48
CA GLU A 157 -4.62 -9.86 18.44
C GLU A 157 -5.40 -8.67 17.88
N LEU A 158 -6.72 -8.80 17.78
CA LEU A 158 -7.61 -7.70 17.46
C LEU A 158 -8.34 -7.24 18.73
N PRO A 159 -8.44 -5.92 18.99
CA PRO A 159 -9.29 -5.41 20.08
C PRO A 159 -10.73 -5.91 19.93
N ILE A 160 -11.42 -6.18 21.04
CA ILE A 160 -12.78 -6.77 21.11
C ILE A 160 -12.88 -8.23 20.64
N VAL A 161 -12.23 -8.59 19.53
CA VAL A 161 -12.33 -9.93 18.90
C VAL A 161 -11.40 -10.95 19.54
N GLY A 162 -10.24 -10.50 20.01
CA GLY A 162 -9.17 -11.35 20.55
C GLY A 162 -8.27 -11.96 19.47
N LYS A 163 -7.70 -13.12 19.76
CA LYS A 163 -6.68 -13.76 18.91
C LYS A 163 -7.25 -14.36 17.63
N VAL A 164 -6.79 -13.86 16.50
CA VAL A 164 -7.16 -14.34 15.17
C VAL A 164 -5.99 -15.06 14.50
N LYS A 165 -6.24 -16.25 13.96
CA LYS A 165 -5.22 -17.11 13.34
C LYS A 165 -5.35 -17.12 11.82
N PHE A 166 -4.96 -16.03 11.18
CA PHE A 166 -4.72 -16.04 9.73
C PHE A 166 -3.27 -16.38 9.44
N THR A 167 -3.04 -17.37 8.59
CA THR A 167 -1.70 -17.74 8.09
C THR A 167 -1.64 -17.50 6.58
N GLU A 168 -2.51 -18.18 5.83
CA GLU A 168 -2.73 -18.01 4.40
C GLU A 168 -4.24 -18.07 4.12
N THR A 169 -4.76 -17.11 3.38
CA THR A 169 -6.19 -16.98 3.06
C THR A 169 -6.34 -16.23 1.74
N THR A 170 -7.52 -16.24 1.14
CA THR A 170 -7.81 -15.39 -0.01
C THR A 170 -8.12 -13.95 0.40
N LYS A 171 -8.00 -13.01 -0.56
CA LYS A 171 -8.47 -11.63 -0.38
C LYS A 171 -9.93 -11.60 0.08
N GLU A 172 -10.79 -12.39 -0.55
CA GLU A 172 -12.23 -12.41 -0.32
C GLU A 172 -12.56 -12.88 1.10
N GLU A 173 -12.04 -14.03 1.52
CA GLU A 173 -12.23 -14.57 2.88
C GLU A 173 -11.76 -13.58 3.94
N LEU A 174 -10.61 -12.92 3.70
CA LEU A 174 -10.09 -11.93 4.63
C LEU A 174 -11.04 -10.72 4.74
N LEU A 175 -11.53 -10.20 3.62
CA LEU A 175 -12.48 -9.07 3.61
C LEU A 175 -13.84 -9.44 4.21
N GLU A 176 -14.31 -10.67 3.98
CA GLU A 176 -15.53 -11.19 4.60
C GLU A 176 -15.39 -11.24 6.12
N PHE A 177 -14.25 -11.73 6.63
CA PHE A 177 -13.95 -11.67 8.05
C PHE A 177 -13.98 -10.24 8.61
N TRP A 178 -13.31 -9.28 7.95
CA TRP A 178 -13.32 -7.88 8.40
C TRP A 178 -14.75 -7.31 8.43
N SER A 179 -15.55 -7.61 7.42
CA SER A 179 -16.94 -7.14 7.31
C SER A 179 -17.83 -7.77 8.38
N GLN A 180 -17.61 -9.04 8.72
CA GLN A 180 -18.31 -9.70 9.82
C GLN A 180 -17.98 -9.05 11.16
N VAL A 181 -16.70 -8.79 11.42
CA VAL A 181 -16.27 -8.10 12.64
C VAL A 181 -16.88 -6.69 12.73
N GLU A 182 -16.87 -5.93 11.63
CA GLU A 182 -17.49 -4.59 11.58
C GLU A 182 -18.97 -4.66 12.02
N LYS A 183 -19.72 -5.62 11.44
CA LYS A 183 -21.13 -5.81 11.72
C LYS A 183 -21.40 -6.25 13.17
N GLU A 184 -20.60 -7.19 13.68
CA GLU A 184 -20.78 -7.73 15.04
C GLU A 184 -20.41 -6.72 16.13
N THR A 185 -19.39 -5.90 15.88
CA THR A 185 -18.93 -4.87 16.82
C THR A 185 -19.77 -3.59 16.74
N GLY A 186 -20.45 -3.34 15.62
CA GLY A 186 -21.26 -2.15 15.42
C GLY A 186 -20.43 -0.88 15.25
N ILE A 187 -19.15 -0.99 14.94
CA ILE A 187 -18.34 0.19 14.62
C ILE A 187 -18.87 0.85 13.35
N HIS A 188 -18.88 2.18 13.32
CA HIS A 188 -19.35 2.95 12.18
C HIS A 188 -18.18 3.53 11.37
N ILE A 189 -18.16 3.25 10.06
CA ILE A 189 -17.16 3.74 9.12
C ILE A 189 -17.85 4.54 8.02
N ASN A 190 -17.43 5.78 7.82
CA ASN A 190 -17.87 6.60 6.70
C ASN A 190 -17.09 6.22 5.44
N TYR A 191 -17.68 5.35 4.62
CA TYR A 191 -17.13 4.96 3.32
C TYR A 191 -17.31 6.03 2.25
N GLN A 192 -16.53 5.93 1.18
CA GLN A 192 -16.55 6.88 0.05
C GLN A 192 -16.36 8.33 0.51
N GLU A 193 -15.57 8.54 1.57
CA GLU A 193 -15.31 9.84 2.16
C GLU A 193 -13.80 10.07 2.27
N LYS A 194 -13.27 10.88 1.37
CA LYS A 194 -11.83 11.14 1.29
C LYS A 194 -11.48 12.38 2.11
N VAL A 195 -10.50 12.27 2.99
CA VAL A 195 -9.90 13.44 3.64
C VAL A 195 -9.04 14.20 2.64
N GLU A 196 -9.28 15.51 2.56
CA GLU A 196 -8.63 16.42 1.61
C GLU A 196 -7.67 17.37 2.32
N ASN A 197 -8.01 17.82 3.53
CA ASN A 197 -7.18 18.72 4.32
C ASN A 197 -7.32 18.46 5.83
N ILE A 198 -6.25 18.79 6.57
CA ILE A 198 -6.22 18.77 8.04
C ILE A 198 -5.47 20.01 8.47
N GLU A 199 -6.11 20.85 9.29
CA GLU A 199 -5.51 22.08 9.76
C GLU A 199 -5.95 22.41 11.20
N PRO A 200 -5.14 23.16 11.96
CA PRO A 200 -5.56 23.64 13.26
C PRO A 200 -6.85 24.48 13.16
N ASN A 201 -7.81 24.27 14.05
CA ASN A 201 -9.09 25.00 14.01
C ASN A 201 -9.03 26.42 14.64
N GLY A 202 -7.85 26.92 14.98
CA GLY A 202 -7.64 28.19 15.67
C GLY A 202 -7.88 28.18 17.19
N LYS A 203 -8.26 27.02 17.76
CA LYS A 203 -8.37 26.74 19.20
C LYS A 203 -7.53 25.48 19.54
N THR A 204 -8.03 24.63 20.43
CA THR A 204 -7.52 23.27 20.62
C THR A 204 -8.05 22.35 19.51
N GLY A 205 -7.20 21.49 18.95
CA GLY A 205 -7.60 20.48 17.96
C GLY A 205 -7.56 20.95 16.50
N TYR A 206 -8.24 20.18 15.65
CA TYR A 206 -8.12 20.20 14.20
C TYR A 206 -9.49 20.28 13.51
N ARG A 207 -9.53 20.96 12.38
CA ARG A 207 -10.59 20.90 11.38
C ARG A 207 -10.16 19.93 10.28
N ILE A 208 -11.02 18.96 9.98
CA ILE A 208 -10.83 17.95 8.94
C ILE A 208 -11.81 18.23 7.82
N THR A 209 -11.31 18.55 6.63
CA THR A 209 -12.12 18.72 5.42
C THR A 209 -12.12 17.42 4.63
N THR A 210 -13.30 16.94 4.29
CA THR A 210 -13.50 15.73 3.48
C THR A 210 -14.30 16.05 2.22
N SER A 211 -14.36 15.08 1.31
CA SER A 211 -15.21 15.15 0.11
C SER A 211 -16.72 15.20 0.39
N LYS A 212 -17.15 15.04 1.65
CA LYS A 212 -18.57 15.04 2.06
C LYS A 212 -18.92 16.11 3.10
N GLY A 213 -17.95 16.68 3.79
CA GLY A 213 -18.21 17.66 4.83
C GLY A 213 -16.97 18.07 5.62
N GLU A 214 -17.19 18.73 6.75
CA GLU A 214 -16.14 19.15 7.66
C GLU A 214 -16.45 18.67 9.08
N TYR A 215 -15.41 18.31 9.82
CA TYR A 215 -15.52 17.87 11.21
C TYR A 215 -14.46 18.51 12.08
N ASN A 216 -14.77 18.69 13.36
CA ASN A 216 -13.79 19.11 14.36
C ASN A 216 -13.42 17.94 15.27
N THR A 217 -12.13 17.81 15.55
CA THR A 217 -11.61 16.78 16.44
C THR A 217 -10.47 17.32 17.28
N LEU A 218 -10.25 16.74 18.45
CA LEU A 218 -9.04 17.03 19.21
C LEU A 218 -7.81 16.38 18.61
N LYS A 219 -7.95 15.13 18.16
CA LYS A 219 -6.84 14.28 17.77
C LYS A 219 -7.11 13.59 16.45
N VAL A 220 -6.04 13.23 15.74
CA VAL A 220 -6.11 12.56 14.45
C VAL A 220 -5.19 11.35 14.44
N LEU A 221 -5.71 10.21 14.00
CA LEU A 221 -4.90 9.03 13.67
C LEU A 221 -4.93 8.78 12.16
N LEU A 222 -3.77 8.94 11.51
CA LEU A 222 -3.59 8.68 10.08
C LEU A 222 -3.21 7.22 9.85
N ALA A 223 -4.13 6.46 9.27
CA ALA A 223 -3.98 5.05 8.90
C ALA A 223 -4.09 4.81 7.37
N ILE A 224 -3.68 5.80 6.58
CA ILE A 224 -3.88 5.88 5.12
C ILE A 224 -2.97 4.98 4.26
N GLY A 225 -2.05 4.23 4.89
CA GLY A 225 -1.10 3.34 4.20
C GLY A 225 -0.12 4.06 3.27
N ARG A 226 0.56 3.32 2.37
CA ARG A 226 1.53 3.90 1.42
C ARG A 226 1.20 3.70 -0.06
N ARG A 227 0.14 2.98 -0.39
CA ARG A 227 -0.26 2.78 -1.79
C ARG A 227 -0.43 4.12 -2.52
N GLY A 228 -1.09 5.06 -1.85
CA GLY A 228 -1.43 6.37 -2.41
C GLY A 228 -2.19 6.30 -3.73
N THR A 229 -2.09 7.34 -4.53
CA THR A 229 -2.80 7.46 -5.82
C THR A 229 -2.01 6.75 -6.92
N PRO A 230 -2.63 5.96 -7.82
CA PRO A 230 -1.93 5.39 -8.96
C PRO A 230 -1.22 6.46 -9.79
N ARG A 231 -0.01 6.15 -10.25
CA ARG A 231 0.75 7.04 -11.12
C ARG A 231 0.16 6.98 -12.53
N LYS A 232 -0.35 8.12 -13.00
CA LYS A 232 -0.75 8.33 -14.39
C LYS A 232 0.46 8.33 -15.33
N LEU A 233 0.24 7.94 -16.57
CA LEU A 233 1.20 7.96 -17.67
C LEU A 233 1.38 9.37 -18.24
N GLY A 234 0.35 10.21 -18.17
CA GLY A 234 0.33 11.58 -18.70
C GLY A 234 0.30 11.61 -20.23
N VAL A 235 -0.32 10.61 -20.87
CA VAL A 235 -0.34 10.47 -22.33
C VAL A 235 -1.73 10.74 -22.91
N PRO A 236 -1.82 11.24 -24.16
CA PRO A 236 -3.11 11.39 -24.84
C PRO A 236 -3.92 10.09 -24.86
N GLY A 237 -5.22 10.21 -24.55
CA GLY A 237 -6.15 9.07 -24.53
C GLY A 237 -6.09 8.21 -23.27
N GLU A 238 -5.24 8.51 -22.29
CA GLU A 238 -5.18 7.77 -21.01
C GLU A 238 -6.50 7.85 -20.22
N GLU A 239 -7.29 8.90 -20.38
CA GLU A 239 -8.56 9.10 -19.64
C GLU A 239 -9.72 8.23 -20.17
N GLN A 240 -9.47 7.37 -21.18
CA GLN A 240 -10.48 6.43 -21.68
C GLN A 240 -10.85 5.37 -20.65
N SER A 241 -12.11 4.92 -20.67
CA SER A 241 -12.62 3.90 -19.74
C SER A 241 -11.89 2.56 -19.81
N LYS A 242 -11.25 2.24 -20.94
CA LYS A 242 -10.45 1.01 -21.12
C LYS A 242 -9.12 1.03 -20.38
N VAL A 243 -8.66 2.20 -19.91
CA VAL A 243 -7.40 2.36 -19.18
C VAL A 243 -7.70 2.35 -17.70
N VAL A 244 -7.28 1.28 -17.02
CA VAL A 244 -7.49 1.08 -15.59
C VAL A 244 -6.16 0.98 -14.85
N TYR A 245 -6.17 1.30 -13.56
CA TYR A 245 -4.94 1.36 -12.73
C TYR A 245 -4.81 0.21 -11.74
N ARG A 246 -5.65 -0.82 -11.89
CA ARG A 246 -5.63 -2.05 -11.11
C ARG A 246 -6.30 -3.18 -11.87
N LEU A 247 -5.81 -4.39 -11.67
CA LEU A 247 -6.51 -5.61 -12.08
C LEU A 247 -7.50 -6.02 -10.99
N ILE A 248 -8.79 -6.11 -11.34
CA ILE A 248 -9.84 -6.61 -10.43
C ILE A 248 -10.03 -8.12 -10.63
N ASP A 249 -10.30 -8.55 -11.85
CA ASP A 249 -10.55 -9.96 -12.19
C ASP A 249 -9.93 -10.25 -13.56
N PRO A 250 -8.96 -11.16 -13.71
CA PRO A 250 -8.40 -11.48 -15.02
C PRO A 250 -9.44 -12.01 -16.00
N GLY A 251 -10.46 -12.72 -15.51
CA GLY A 251 -11.49 -13.34 -16.36
C GLY A 251 -12.38 -12.35 -17.11
N GLN A 252 -12.34 -11.06 -16.78
CA GLN A 252 -13.04 -10.02 -17.53
C GLN A 252 -12.44 -9.77 -18.92
N TYR A 253 -11.16 -10.10 -19.13
CA TYR A 253 -10.41 -9.79 -20.36
C TYR A 253 -10.31 -10.97 -21.33
N ARG A 254 -11.23 -11.94 -21.23
CA ARG A 254 -11.24 -13.13 -22.12
C ARG A 254 -11.47 -12.72 -23.57
N GLY A 255 -10.59 -13.18 -24.46
CA GLY A 255 -10.70 -12.86 -25.89
C GLY A 255 -10.21 -11.46 -26.28
N GLU A 256 -9.66 -10.69 -25.35
CA GLU A 256 -9.26 -9.29 -25.59
C GLU A 256 -7.76 -9.11 -25.85
N HIS A 257 -7.42 -7.97 -26.47
CA HIS A 257 -6.06 -7.48 -26.62
C HIS A 257 -5.68 -6.54 -25.46
N VAL A 258 -4.91 -7.06 -24.50
CA VAL A 258 -4.64 -6.36 -23.23
C VAL A 258 -3.20 -5.86 -23.15
N LEU A 259 -3.04 -4.57 -22.88
CA LEU A 259 -1.74 -3.98 -22.53
C LEU A 259 -1.58 -3.93 -21.01
N VAL A 260 -0.47 -4.41 -20.47
CA VAL A 260 -0.06 -4.18 -19.09
C VAL A 260 1.19 -3.30 -19.07
N VAL A 261 1.16 -2.23 -18.26
CA VAL A 261 2.29 -1.27 -18.19
C VAL A 261 2.94 -1.34 -16.82
N GLY A 262 4.22 -1.73 -16.75
CA GLY A 262 5.01 -1.72 -15.52
C GLY A 262 5.98 -2.89 -15.41
N GLY A 263 6.84 -2.86 -14.37
CA GLY A 263 7.88 -3.87 -14.17
C GLY A 263 8.08 -4.30 -12.72
N GLY A 264 7.10 -4.04 -11.85
CA GLY A 264 7.04 -4.56 -10.49
C GLY A 264 6.17 -5.82 -10.41
N ASP A 265 6.16 -6.49 -9.25
CA ASP A 265 5.39 -7.72 -9.04
C ASP A 265 3.92 -7.58 -9.47
N SER A 266 3.25 -6.45 -9.19
CA SER A 266 1.86 -6.22 -9.61
C SER A 266 1.65 -6.26 -11.12
N ALA A 267 2.60 -5.73 -11.90
CA ALA A 267 2.52 -5.74 -13.36
C ALA A 267 2.74 -7.16 -13.90
N LEU A 268 3.76 -7.86 -13.39
CA LEU A 268 4.09 -9.21 -13.85
C LEU A 268 2.98 -10.20 -13.48
N GLU A 269 2.48 -10.13 -12.24
CA GLU A 269 1.34 -10.96 -11.79
C GLU A 269 0.10 -10.71 -12.66
N ALA A 270 -0.25 -9.44 -12.91
CA ALA A 270 -1.39 -9.10 -13.75
C ALA A 270 -1.23 -9.65 -15.17
N ALA A 271 -0.09 -9.39 -15.81
CA ALA A 271 0.18 -9.87 -17.17
C ALA A 271 0.07 -11.39 -17.28
N THR A 272 0.69 -12.13 -16.34
CA THR A 272 0.61 -13.61 -16.35
C THR A 272 -0.81 -14.12 -16.09
N SER A 273 -1.55 -13.53 -15.15
CA SER A 273 -2.91 -13.98 -14.83
C SER A 273 -3.93 -13.74 -15.95
N ILE A 274 -3.70 -12.70 -16.76
CA ILE A 274 -4.52 -12.37 -17.91
C ILE A 274 -4.13 -13.24 -19.11
N ALA A 275 -2.83 -13.51 -19.30
CA ALA A 275 -2.34 -14.43 -20.34
C ALA A 275 -2.84 -15.87 -20.14
N GLU A 276 -3.18 -16.26 -18.90
CA GLU A 276 -3.83 -17.55 -18.59
C GLU A 276 -5.31 -17.60 -19.05
N GLN A 277 -5.91 -16.48 -19.47
CA GLN A 277 -7.30 -16.45 -19.91
C GLN A 277 -7.47 -16.88 -21.39
N PRO A 278 -8.51 -17.66 -21.70
CA PRO A 278 -8.74 -18.15 -23.07
C PRO A 278 -8.92 -17.01 -24.09
N GLY A 279 -8.23 -17.13 -25.23
CA GLY A 279 -8.35 -16.22 -26.37
C GLY A 279 -7.72 -14.83 -26.17
N THR A 280 -7.08 -14.59 -25.03
CA THR A 280 -6.52 -13.28 -24.68
C THR A 280 -5.10 -13.14 -25.19
N THR A 281 -4.76 -11.99 -25.77
CA THR A 281 -3.36 -11.65 -26.10
C THR A 281 -2.89 -10.55 -25.17
N VAL A 282 -1.72 -10.73 -24.55
CA VAL A 282 -1.19 -9.76 -23.58
C VAL A 282 0.14 -9.19 -24.07
N THR A 283 0.28 -7.87 -24.00
CA THR A 283 1.56 -7.18 -24.16
C THR A 283 1.97 -6.57 -22.83
N LEU A 284 3.16 -6.89 -22.33
CA LEU A 284 3.76 -6.27 -21.14
C LEU A 284 4.78 -5.21 -21.55
N SER A 285 4.44 -3.94 -21.41
CA SER A 285 5.33 -2.81 -21.68
C SER A 285 6.06 -2.37 -20.41
N TYR A 286 7.39 -2.28 -20.51
CA TYR A 286 8.20 -1.72 -19.43
C TYR A 286 9.36 -0.86 -19.92
N ARG A 287 9.45 0.34 -19.34
CA ARG A 287 10.45 1.36 -19.70
C ARG A 287 11.91 1.02 -19.43
N SER A 288 12.20 -0.01 -18.64
CA SER A 288 13.57 -0.37 -18.27
C SER A 288 13.99 -1.70 -18.88
N GLY A 289 15.29 -1.87 -19.11
CA GLY A 289 15.85 -3.09 -19.70
C GLY A 289 15.87 -4.32 -18.77
N SER A 290 15.41 -4.24 -17.52
CA SER A 290 15.29 -5.42 -16.64
C SER A 290 14.28 -5.25 -15.51
N PHE A 291 13.61 -6.35 -15.13
CA PHE A 291 12.71 -6.43 -13.97
C PHE A 291 13.48 -6.52 -12.63
N SER A 292 14.34 -5.54 -12.36
CA SER A 292 15.20 -5.52 -11.16
C SER A 292 14.43 -5.58 -9.83
N ARG A 293 13.17 -5.13 -9.81
CA ARG A 293 12.34 -5.01 -8.61
C ARG A 293 11.42 -6.19 -8.35
N ALA A 294 11.17 -7.02 -9.37
CA ALA A 294 10.23 -8.12 -9.26
C ALA A 294 10.90 -9.36 -8.65
N LYS A 295 10.12 -10.14 -7.91
CA LYS A 295 10.56 -11.41 -7.34
C LYS A 295 10.95 -12.38 -8.45
N LYS A 296 11.96 -13.21 -8.18
CA LYS A 296 12.47 -14.21 -9.14
C LYS A 296 11.34 -15.07 -9.71
N LYS A 297 10.43 -15.56 -8.85
CA LYS A 297 9.27 -16.36 -9.24
C LYS A 297 8.40 -15.68 -10.31
N ASN A 298 8.10 -14.39 -10.13
CA ASN A 298 7.25 -13.65 -11.06
C ASN A 298 7.97 -13.39 -12.39
N ARG A 299 9.29 -13.13 -12.35
CA ARG A 299 10.10 -12.99 -13.57
C ARG A 299 10.13 -14.27 -14.39
N GLN A 300 10.35 -15.41 -13.74
CA GLN A 300 10.36 -16.72 -14.40
C GLN A 300 9.01 -17.03 -15.05
N LYS A 301 7.88 -16.71 -14.38
CA LYS A 301 6.55 -16.87 -14.99
C LYS A 301 6.37 -16.05 -16.26
N VAL A 302 6.81 -14.80 -16.25
CA VAL A 302 6.74 -13.91 -17.43
C VAL A 302 7.66 -14.42 -18.55
N GLU A 303 8.88 -14.83 -18.22
CA GLU A 303 9.84 -15.41 -19.17
C GLU A 303 9.26 -16.65 -19.86
N THR A 304 8.73 -17.60 -19.10
CA THR A 304 8.05 -18.78 -19.65
C THR A 304 6.82 -18.41 -20.50
N ALA A 305 6.04 -17.41 -20.09
CA ALA A 305 4.86 -16.97 -20.85
C ALA A 305 5.24 -16.30 -22.18
N ASP A 306 6.35 -15.56 -22.20
CA ASP A 306 6.93 -14.91 -23.38
C ASP A 306 7.50 -15.96 -24.36
N GLU A 307 8.28 -16.93 -23.85
CA GLU A 307 8.80 -18.05 -24.63
C GLU A 307 7.69 -18.90 -25.27
N ASN A 308 6.58 -19.09 -24.56
CA ASN A 308 5.42 -19.84 -25.05
C ASN A 308 4.51 -19.02 -25.99
N GLY A 309 4.80 -17.73 -26.20
CA GLY A 309 4.00 -16.84 -27.05
C GLY A 309 2.63 -16.45 -26.49
N THR A 310 2.36 -16.75 -25.22
CA THR A 310 1.11 -16.38 -24.52
C THR A 310 1.12 -14.93 -24.01
N LEU A 311 2.31 -14.35 -23.89
CA LEU A 311 2.58 -12.98 -23.48
C LEU A 311 3.65 -12.42 -24.42
N GLN A 312 3.62 -11.12 -24.71
CA GLN A 312 4.69 -10.43 -25.42
C GLN A 312 5.32 -9.38 -24.52
N VAL A 313 6.62 -9.47 -24.26
CA VAL A 313 7.32 -8.51 -23.41
C VAL A 313 8.05 -7.43 -24.24
N LEU A 314 7.64 -6.17 -24.06
CA LEU A 314 8.29 -5.01 -24.67
C LEU A 314 9.15 -4.26 -23.65
N MET A 315 10.45 -4.56 -23.62
CA MET A 315 11.42 -3.85 -22.79
C MET A 315 11.89 -2.54 -23.44
N ASN A 316 12.35 -1.60 -22.61
CA ASN A 316 12.75 -0.25 -23.03
C ASN A 316 11.65 0.45 -23.86
N SER A 317 10.40 0.26 -23.46
CA SER A 317 9.23 0.80 -24.15
C SER A 317 8.48 1.83 -23.32
N ASN A 318 7.92 2.84 -23.97
CA ASN A 318 7.06 3.85 -23.35
C ASN A 318 5.78 4.02 -24.15
N ILE A 319 4.64 4.08 -23.45
CA ILE A 319 3.36 4.38 -24.09
C ILE A 319 3.36 5.84 -24.54
N LYS A 320 2.84 6.10 -25.74
CA LYS A 320 2.73 7.46 -26.30
C LYS A 320 1.32 7.96 -26.39
N SER A 321 0.36 7.09 -26.69
CA SER A 321 -1.06 7.46 -26.79
C SER A 321 -1.95 6.23 -26.83
N PHE A 322 -3.20 6.42 -26.42
CA PHE A 322 -4.28 5.46 -26.62
C PHE A 322 -5.30 6.02 -27.61
N THR A 323 -5.78 5.18 -28.51
CA THR A 323 -7.01 5.42 -29.29
C THR A 323 -8.09 4.44 -28.81
N GLU A 324 -9.27 4.43 -29.42
CA GLU A 324 -10.35 3.51 -29.01
C GLU A 324 -9.94 2.04 -29.15
N LYS A 325 -9.29 1.68 -30.26
CA LYS A 325 -8.94 0.28 -30.59
C LYS A 325 -7.45 -0.03 -30.66
N HIS A 326 -6.59 0.95 -30.45
CA HIS A 326 -5.13 0.77 -30.54
C HIS A 326 -4.41 1.50 -29.42
N VAL A 327 -3.14 1.11 -29.24
CA VAL A 327 -2.18 1.82 -28.40
C VAL A 327 -0.88 2.01 -29.18
N THR A 328 -0.32 3.21 -29.08
CA THR A 328 0.96 3.57 -29.68
C THR A 328 2.07 3.47 -28.62
N ILE A 329 3.10 2.69 -28.92
CA ILE A 329 4.21 2.38 -28.03
C ILE A 329 5.51 2.78 -28.74
N GLU A 330 6.35 3.55 -28.08
CA GLU A 330 7.71 3.82 -28.53
C GLU A 330 8.65 2.76 -27.95
N GLN A 331 9.39 2.06 -28.80
CA GLN A 331 10.44 1.13 -28.41
C GLN A 331 11.69 1.40 -29.24
N GLN A 332 12.83 1.65 -28.59
CA GLN A 332 14.11 1.95 -29.27
C GLN A 332 14.05 3.09 -30.32
N LYS A 333 13.13 4.06 -30.14
CA LYS A 333 12.79 5.18 -31.03
C LYS A 333 11.83 4.84 -32.19
N ASP A 334 11.48 3.58 -32.36
CA ASP A 334 10.44 3.18 -33.32
C ASP A 334 9.07 3.26 -32.66
N LEU A 335 8.08 3.73 -33.42
CA LEU A 335 6.68 3.73 -33.00
C LEU A 335 5.99 2.47 -33.50
N ILE A 336 5.44 1.71 -32.56
CA ILE A 336 4.69 0.48 -32.80
C ILE A 336 3.25 0.75 -32.41
N GLU A 337 2.31 0.42 -33.29
CA GLU A 337 0.88 0.45 -33.01
C GLU A 337 0.36 -0.98 -32.93
N ILE A 338 -0.36 -1.31 -31.85
CA ILE A 338 -0.96 -2.64 -31.65
C ILE A 338 -2.45 -2.51 -31.33
N PRO A 339 -3.28 -3.51 -31.70
CA PRO A 339 -4.66 -3.61 -31.22
C PRO A 339 -4.71 -3.60 -29.70
N ASN A 340 -5.68 -2.89 -29.14
CA ASN A 340 -5.81 -2.73 -27.70
C ASN A 340 -7.26 -2.49 -27.31
N ASP A 341 -7.84 -3.46 -26.60
CA ASP A 341 -9.18 -3.38 -26.04
C ASP A 341 -9.17 -2.90 -24.59
N ALA A 342 -8.11 -3.23 -23.84
CA ALA A 342 -7.95 -2.83 -22.44
C ALA A 342 -6.49 -2.55 -22.07
N ALA A 343 -6.27 -1.63 -21.12
CA ALA A 343 -4.95 -1.32 -20.61
C ALA A 343 -4.92 -1.25 -19.08
N ILE A 344 -3.94 -1.92 -18.47
CA ILE A 344 -3.76 -1.96 -17.01
C ILE A 344 -2.44 -1.30 -16.66
N VAL A 345 -2.53 -0.11 -16.08
CA VAL A 345 -1.37 0.71 -15.71
C VAL A 345 -0.92 0.37 -14.29
N CYS A 346 0.15 -0.40 -14.19
CA CYS A 346 0.84 -0.79 -12.97
C CYS A 346 2.17 -0.01 -12.78
N ALA A 347 2.13 1.31 -13.00
CA ALA A 347 3.30 2.20 -12.95
C ALA A 347 3.77 2.57 -11.52
N GLY A 348 3.13 2.01 -10.49
CA GLY A 348 3.34 2.34 -9.08
C GLY A 348 2.43 3.46 -8.58
N GLY A 349 2.54 3.80 -7.30
CA GLY A 349 1.76 4.86 -6.67
C GLY A 349 2.58 6.11 -6.37
N ILE A 350 1.88 7.25 -6.27
CA ILE A 350 2.36 8.48 -5.67
C ILE A 350 2.11 8.35 -4.17
N LEU A 351 3.17 8.34 -3.37
CA LEU A 351 3.06 8.25 -1.92
C LEU A 351 2.30 9.46 -1.36
N PRO A 352 1.60 9.33 -0.21
CA PRO A 352 0.86 10.45 0.41
C PRO A 352 1.79 11.51 1.05
N THR A 353 3.06 11.60 0.63
CA THR A 353 4.05 12.53 1.20
C THR A 353 3.70 13.99 0.93
N GLY A 354 3.08 14.30 -0.22
CA GLY A 354 2.56 15.63 -0.51
C GLY A 354 1.48 16.06 0.48
N PHE A 355 0.52 15.17 0.76
CA PHE A 355 -0.51 15.39 1.76
C PHE A 355 0.08 15.58 3.16
N LEU A 356 1.02 14.72 3.57
CA LEU A 356 1.69 14.87 4.87
C LEU A 356 2.40 16.22 5.02
N LYS A 357 3.14 16.65 4.00
CA LYS A 357 3.82 17.95 4.00
C LYS A 357 2.82 19.11 4.03
N GLN A 358 1.70 19.00 3.30
CA GLN A 358 0.64 20.01 3.28
C GLN A 358 0.05 20.24 4.68
N ILE A 359 -0.14 19.17 5.46
CA ILE A 359 -0.69 19.25 6.83
C ILE A 359 0.39 19.56 7.90
N GLY A 360 1.64 19.84 7.48
CA GLY A 360 2.74 20.21 8.37
C GLY A 360 3.56 19.06 8.96
N VAL A 361 3.30 17.81 8.57
CA VAL A 361 4.10 16.64 9.02
C VAL A 361 5.43 16.61 8.28
N GLU A 362 6.53 16.59 9.03
CA GLU A 362 7.87 16.44 8.47
C GLU A 362 8.07 15.04 7.89
N VAL A 363 8.74 14.99 6.73
CA VAL A 363 9.01 13.75 6.01
C VAL A 363 10.49 13.69 5.65
N ASP A 364 11.13 12.63 6.13
CA ASP A 364 12.54 12.34 5.87
C ASP A 364 12.69 11.31 4.75
N THR A 365 13.63 11.55 3.85
CA THR A 365 14.08 10.53 2.91
C THR A 365 15.13 9.65 3.57
N LYS A 366 14.73 8.45 4.03
CA LYS A 366 15.65 7.47 4.62
C LYS A 366 16.31 6.63 3.53
N HIS A 367 17.63 6.55 3.55
CA HIS A 367 18.41 5.68 2.68
C HIS A 367 18.82 4.41 3.43
N GLY A 368 18.94 3.31 2.70
CA GLY A 368 19.51 2.09 3.25
C GLY A 368 21.03 2.25 3.30
N THR A 369 21.56 2.83 4.38
CA THR A 369 23.00 2.91 4.60
C THR A 369 23.55 1.53 4.91
N ALA A 370 24.61 1.13 4.20
CA ALA A 370 25.32 -0.11 4.47
C ALA A 370 26.06 -0.11 5.82
#